data_AF-A0A4R1ZZQ0-F1
#
_entry.id   AF-A0A4R1ZZQ0-F1
#
_cell.length_a   1.000
_cell.length_b   1.000
_cell.length_c   1.000
_cell.angle_alpha   90.00
_cell.angle_beta   90.00
_cell.angle_gamma   90.00
#
_symmetry.space_group_name_H-M   'P 1'
#
loop_
_entity.id
_entity.type
_entity.pdbx_description
1 polymer ?
#
loop_
_entity_poly.entity_id
_entity_poly.type
_entity_poly.pdbx_seq_one_letter_code
_entity_poly.pdbx_strand_id
1 'polypeptide(L)' 'MTEDGITGEFFEGYKVTFPMGRYDVSVYMTKVYYEAWKYFRDAEITDVWVEEVKLDLVKFLK' A
#
# COMPACT_ATOMS: atom_id res chain seq x y z
N MET A 1 19.14 -13.40 24.27
CA MET A 1 17.82 -12.94 24.73
C MET A 1 17.36 -11.95 23.67
N THR A 2 16.43 -12.36 22.81
CA THR A 2 16.00 -11.56 21.66
C THR A 2 15.12 -10.42 22.16
N GLU A 3 15.60 -9.18 22.01
CA GLU A 3 14.92 -7.92 22.37
C GLU A 3 13.74 -7.59 21.42
N ASP A 4 13.04 -8.59 20.90
CA ASP A 4 11.89 -8.41 20.00
C ASP A 4 10.59 -8.54 20.81
N GLY A 5 10.42 -7.62 21.75
CA GLY A 5 9.22 -7.49 22.56
C GLY A 5 8.08 -6.86 21.76
N ILE A 6 7.23 -7.70 21.16
CA ILE A 6 5.90 -7.35 20.61
C ILE A 6 5.96 -6.22 19.57
N THR A 7 6.68 -6.44 18.48
CA THR A 7 6.50 -5.61 17.28
C THR A 7 5.19 -6.04 16.62
N GLY A 8 4.12 -5.26 16.83
CA GLY A 8 2.91 -5.41 16.01
C GLY A 8 3.33 -5.45 14.54
N GLU A 9 2.80 -6.38 13.75
CA GLU A 9 3.23 -6.52 12.37
C GLU A 9 2.89 -5.21 11.62
N PHE A 10 3.91 -4.42 11.32
CA PHE A 10 3.74 -3.19 10.54
C PHE A 10 3.97 -3.52 9.07
N PHE A 11 3.07 -3.04 8.23
CA PHE A 11 3.23 -3.03 6.79
C PHE A 11 3.81 -1.68 6.37
N GLU A 12 4.92 -1.71 5.63
CA GLU A 12 5.50 -0.54 4.99
C GLU A 12 5.42 -0.69 3.47
N GLY A 13 4.93 0.34 2.79
CA GLY A 13 4.71 0.28 1.36
C GLY A 13 3.98 1.50 0.82
N TYR A 14 3.13 1.27 -0.15
CA TYR A 14 2.46 2.32 -0.90
C TYR A 14 0.95 2.11 -0.88
N LYS A 15 0.21 3.18 -0.65
CA LYS A 15 -1.22 3.28 -0.90
C LYS A 15 -1.41 3.92 -2.28
N VAL A 16 -1.93 3.15 -3.22
CA VAL A 16 -2.29 3.62 -4.57
C VAL A 16 -3.79 3.82 -4.62
N THR A 17 -4.24 5.05 -4.86
CA THR A 17 -5.65 5.43 -4.88
C THR A 17 -6.09 5.75 -6.31
N PHE A 18 -7.16 5.10 -6.74
CA PHE A 18 -7.78 5.23 -8.05
C PHE A 18 -9.10 5.99 -7.88
N PRO A 19 -9.22 7.21 -8.43
CA PRO A 19 -10.48 7.94 -8.43
C PRO A 19 -11.44 7.29 -9.42
N MET A 20 -12.57 6.78 -8.92
CA MET A 20 -13.63 6.14 -9.72
C MET A 20 -14.89 7.00 -9.76
N GLY A 21 -14.70 8.33 -9.90
CA GLY A 21 -15.77 9.32 -9.94
C GLY A 21 -16.38 9.60 -8.57
N ARG A 22 -17.36 8.79 -8.14
CA ARG A 22 -18.06 8.99 -6.84
C ARG A 22 -17.31 8.37 -5.65
N TYR A 23 -16.48 7.37 -5.92
CA TYR A 23 -15.76 6.62 -4.91
C TYR A 23 -14.29 6.53 -5.30
N ASP A 24 -13.44 6.42 -4.29
CA ASP A 24 -12.02 6.16 -4.49
C ASP A 24 -11.71 4.73 -4.04
N VAL A 25 -10.92 4.02 -4.84
CA VAL A 25 -10.44 2.69 -4.49
C VAL A 25 -8.97 2.80 -4.11
N SER A 26 -8.62 2.41 -2.89
CA SER A 26 -7.21 2.37 -2.45
C SER A 26 -6.71 0.94 -2.37
N VAL A 27 -5.57 0.67 -2.98
CA VAL A 27 -4.84 -0.59 -2.90
C VAL A 27 -3.53 -0.36 -2.15
N TYR A 28 -3.27 -1.19 -1.15
CA TYR A 28 -2.04 -1.15 -0.36
C TYR A 28 -1.08 -2.23 -0.86
N MET A 29 0.10 -1.81 -1.30
CA MET A 29 1.11 -2.69 -1.87
C MET A 29 2.44 -2.56 -1.13
N THR A 30 3.13 -3.67 -0.86
CA THR A 30 4.51 -3.58 -0.36
C THR A 30 5.37 -2.87 -1.41
N LYS A 31 6.52 -2.34 -0.99
CA LYS A 31 7.45 -1.69 -1.91
C LYS A 31 7.81 -2.54 -3.13
N VAL A 32 8.04 -3.84 -2.93
CA VAL A 32 8.38 -4.79 -4.00
C VAL A 32 7.24 -4.90 -5.02
N TYR A 33 6.00 -5.07 -4.55
CA TYR A 33 4.85 -5.17 -5.45
C TYR A 33 4.54 -3.86 -6.16
N TYR A 34 4.68 -2.72 -5.48
CA TYR A 34 4.47 -1.41 -6.08
C TYR A 34 5.45 -1.14 -7.23
N GLU A 35 6.74 -1.40 -7.05
CA GLU A 35 7.74 -1.18 -8.11
C GLU A 35 7.49 -2.09 -9.32
N ALA A 36 7.07 -3.34 -9.09
CA ALA A 36 6.66 -4.23 -10.16
C ALA A 36 5.40 -3.71 -10.87
N TRP A 37 4.35 -3.37 -10.12
CA TRP A 37 3.09 -2.85 -10.67
C TRP A 37 3.33 -1.57 -11.48
N LYS A 38 4.13 -0.63 -10.96
CA LYS A 38 4.48 0.63 -11.63
C LYS A 38 5.11 0.41 -13.00
N TYR A 39 5.88 -0.67 -13.16
CA TYR A 39 6.49 -1.04 -14.43
C TYR A 39 5.53 -1.71 -15.40
N PHE A 40 4.63 -2.57 -14.90
CA PHE A 40 3.71 -3.36 -15.72
C PHE A 40 2.33 -2.72 -15.95
N ARG A 41 1.97 -1.68 -15.20
CA ARG A 41 0.67 -1.03 -15.33
C ARG A 41 0.49 -0.49 -16.75
N ASP A 42 -0.76 -0.49 -17.19
CA ASP A 42 -1.13 0.15 -18.46
C ASP A 42 -0.74 1.63 -18.43
N ALA A 43 -0.17 2.11 -19.53
CA ALA A 43 0.22 3.52 -19.69
C ALA A 43 -0.98 4.47 -19.62
N GLU A 44 -2.21 3.98 -19.87
CA GLU A 44 -3.45 4.75 -19.75
C GLU A 44 -3.83 5.02 -18.27
N ILE A 45 -3.33 4.21 -17.32
CA ILE A 45 -3.57 4.37 -15.89
C ILE A 45 -2.62 5.44 -15.34
N THR A 46 -2.97 6.70 -15.58
CA THR A 46 -2.17 7.87 -15.15
C THR A 46 -2.76 8.60 -13.96
N ASP A 47 -4.09 8.58 -13.82
CA ASP A 47 -4.80 9.29 -12.75
C ASP A 47 -4.87 8.43 -11.49
N VAL A 48 -3.74 8.36 -10.76
CA VAL A 48 -3.66 7.68 -9.47
C VAL A 48 -2.90 8.55 -8.48
N TRP A 49 -3.28 8.47 -7.20
CA TRP A 49 -2.54 9.11 -6.12
C TRP A 49 -1.74 8.07 -5.36
N VAL A 50 -0.46 8.33 -5.13
CA VAL A 50 0.46 7.40 -4.47
C VAL A 50 1.00 8.04 -3.21
N GLU A 51 0.87 7.34 -2.09
CA GLU A 51 1.35 7.75 -0.78
C GLU A 51 2.21 6.63 -0.16
N GLU A 52 3.37 6.97 0.40
CA GLU A 52 4.15 6.05 1.24
C GLU A 52 3.49 5.93 2.61
N VAL A 53 3.20 4.71 3.04
CA VAL A 53 2.46 4.45 4.27
C VAL A 53 3.14 3.40 5.14
N LYS A 54 2.96 3.56 6.46
CA LYS A 54 3.28 2.56 7.48
C LYS A 54 2.02 2.23 8.26
N LEU A 55 1.50 1.02 8.07
CA LEU A 55 0.24 0.56 8.65
C LEU A 55 0.48 -0.50 9.72
N ASP A 56 -0.30 -0.43 10.79
CA ASP A 56 -0.40 -1.49 11.78
C ASP A 56 -1.37 -2.56 11.26
N LEU A 57 -0.86 -3.75 10.88
CA LEU A 57 -1.67 -4.82 10.27
C LEU A 57 -2.77 -5.33 11.20
N VAL A 58 -2.55 -5.25 12.52
CA VAL A 58 -3.54 -5.68 13.52
C VAL A 58 -4.80 -4.80 13.48
N LYS A 59 -4.68 -3.54 13.05
CA LYS A 59 -5.82 -2.63 12.89
C LYS A 59 -6.53 -2.76 11.54
N PHE A 60 -5.88 -3.37 10.54
CA PHE A 60 -6.40 -3.45 9.18
C PHE A 60 -7.14 -4.76 8.90
N LEU A 61 -6.76 -5.85 9.58
CA LEU A 61 -7.37 -7.18 9.43
C LEU A 61 -8.55 -7.45 10.40
N LYS A 62 -8.91 -6.48 11.24
CA LYS A 62 -10.08 -6.55 12.14
C LYS A 62 -11.27 -5.85 11.52
#